data_AF-G4M254-F1
#
_entry.id   AF-G4M254-F1
#
_cell.length_a   1.000
_cell.length_b   1.000
_cell.length_c   1.000
_cell.angle_alpha   90.00
_cell.angle_beta   90.00
_cell.angle_gamma   90.00
#
_symmetry.space_group_name_H-M   'P 1'
#
loop_
_entity.id
_entity.type
_entity.pdbx_description
1 polymer ?
#
loop_
_entity_poly.entity_id
_entity_poly.type
_entity_poly.pdbx_seq_one_letter_code
_entity_poly.pdbx_strand_id
1 'polypeptide(L)'
;MNFPDELIELDAVGVKKAAQRKLLHELGIKNTFVPLNRIHFLGRVLYAAPNEPCTQTALAEHELDYILVSVLDPVATRNLPDTDLMKLNPDEVSDVRWMAFSDFNYMKCSPRDHMNTAKTSDSDFCRSSITPWLRGLLARGLLQKLFSWAEASCGNHLQESFLAEDQSWDRTKIIHLSSEDVK
;
A
#
# COMPACT_ATOMS: atom_id res chain seq x y z
N MET A 1 12.97 -13.90 11.25
CA MET A 1 12.33 -14.52 12.42
C MET A 1 10.83 -14.62 12.13
N ASN A 2 10.23 -15.80 12.32
CA ASN A 2 8.78 -15.97 12.27
C ASN A 2 8.26 -16.06 13.69
N PHE A 3 7.28 -15.21 14.05
CA PHE A 3 6.64 -15.26 15.36
C PHE A 3 5.42 -16.17 15.30
N PRO A 4 5.19 -17.10 16.25
CA PRO A 4 4.06 -18.03 16.20
C PRO A 4 2.69 -17.35 16.05
N ASP A 5 2.53 -16.20 16.69
CA ASP A 5 1.33 -15.36 16.62
C ASP A 5 1.03 -14.80 15.23
N GLU A 6 2.04 -14.73 14.36
CA GLU A 6 1.91 -14.24 12.97
C GLU A 6 1.49 -15.33 12.00
N LEU A 7 1.37 -16.58 12.46
CA LEU A 7 0.95 -17.74 11.67
C LEU A 7 -0.56 -18.02 11.78
N ILE A 8 -1.31 -17.21 12.53
CA ILE A 8 -2.75 -17.37 12.73
C ILE A 8 -3.49 -16.86 11.49
N GLU A 9 -4.07 -17.78 10.71
CA GLU A 9 -4.80 -17.44 9.48
C GLU A 9 -6.22 -16.90 9.73
N LEU A 10 -6.85 -17.30 10.84
CA LEU A 10 -8.21 -16.88 11.18
C LEU A 10 -8.29 -15.34 11.20
N ASP A 11 -9.24 -14.80 10.44
CA ASP A 11 -9.47 -13.35 10.24
C ASP A 11 -8.21 -12.55 9.83
N ALA A 12 -7.24 -13.23 9.19
CA ALA A 12 -5.93 -12.71 8.83
C ALA A 12 -5.15 -12.10 10.01
N VAL A 13 -5.42 -12.54 11.26
CA VAL A 13 -4.85 -11.96 12.48
C VAL A 13 -3.32 -11.98 12.47
N GLY A 14 -2.72 -13.07 12.01
CA GLY A 14 -1.27 -13.22 11.97
C GLY A 14 -0.61 -12.19 11.06
N VAL A 15 -1.17 -11.98 9.88
CA VAL A 15 -0.71 -10.99 8.91
C VAL A 15 -0.89 -9.57 9.43
N LYS A 16 -1.99 -9.27 10.15
CA LYS A 16 -2.19 -7.96 10.79
C LYS A 16 -1.16 -7.68 11.89
N LYS A 17 -0.79 -8.70 12.68
CA LYS A 17 0.28 -8.58 13.70
C LYS A 17 1.65 -8.36 13.05
N ALA A 18 1.95 -9.08 11.97
CA ALA A 18 3.18 -8.88 11.20
C ALA A 18 3.25 -7.45 10.63
N ALA A 19 2.13 -6.92 10.12
CA ALA A 19 2.04 -5.55 9.63
C ALA A 19 2.30 -4.52 10.76
N GLN A 20 1.72 -4.69 11.95
CA GLN A 20 2.03 -3.81 13.10
C GLN A 20 3.52 -3.83 13.44
N ARG A 21 4.15 -5.01 13.50
CA ARG A 21 5.58 -5.14 13.77
C ARG A 21 6.42 -4.41 12.72
N LYS A 22 6.10 -4.57 11.43
CA LYS A 22 6.84 -3.95 10.33
C LYS A 22 6.63 -2.44 10.29
N LEU A 23 5.41 -1.93 10.52
CA LEU A 23 5.15 -0.49 10.65
C LEU A 23 5.96 0.15 11.78
N LEU A 24 6.06 -0.52 12.93
CA LEU A 24 6.89 -0.05 14.03
C LEU A 24 8.38 -0.09 13.69
N HIS A 25 8.85 -1.15 13.02
CA HIS A 25 10.26 -1.34 12.68
C HIS A 25 10.76 -0.38 11.60
N GLU A 26 9.96 -0.15 10.56
CA GLU A 26 10.36 0.64 9.39
C GLU A 26 10.00 2.12 9.56
N LEU A 27 8.76 2.41 9.99
CA LEU A 27 8.23 3.77 10.07
C LEU A 27 8.19 4.32 11.50
N GLY A 28 8.47 3.51 12.52
CA GLY A 28 8.38 3.93 13.92
C GLY A 28 6.95 4.12 14.44
N ILE A 29 5.92 3.72 13.68
CA ILE A 29 4.52 3.92 14.05
C ILE A 29 4.14 2.94 15.15
N LYS A 30 3.73 3.47 16.31
CA LYS A 30 3.30 2.65 17.45
C LYS A 30 1.95 1.99 17.19
N ASN A 31 1.77 0.77 17.70
CA ASN A 31 0.52 0.00 17.61
C ASN A 31 -0.71 0.73 18.18
N THR A 32 -0.52 1.75 19.04
CA THR A 32 -1.59 2.61 19.54
C THR A 32 -2.28 3.43 18.45
N PHE A 33 -1.57 3.76 17.36
CA PHE A 33 -2.13 4.49 16.21
C PHE A 33 -2.77 3.55 15.18
N VAL A 34 -2.33 2.29 15.14
CA VAL A 34 -2.79 1.27 14.18
C VAL A 34 -3.23 -0.01 14.89
N PRO A 35 -4.26 0.04 15.76
CA PRO A 35 -4.72 -1.15 16.48
C PRO A 35 -5.24 -2.23 15.51
N LEU A 36 -5.16 -3.51 15.90
CA LEU A 36 -5.49 -4.65 15.00
C LEU A 36 -6.90 -4.58 14.41
N ASN A 37 -7.87 -3.99 15.13
CA ASN A 37 -9.25 -3.82 14.68
C ASN A 37 -9.42 -2.71 13.62
N ARG A 38 -8.39 -1.89 13.38
CA ARG A 38 -8.33 -0.88 12.31
C ARG A 38 -7.46 -1.30 11.14
N ILE A 39 -6.87 -2.49 11.18
CA ILE A 39 -6.19 -3.09 10.04
C ILE A 39 -7.18 -4.01 9.35
N HIS A 40 -7.62 -3.63 8.17
CA HIS A 40 -8.64 -4.34 7.40
C HIS A 40 -8.00 -5.13 6.26
N PHE A 41 -8.34 -6.41 6.18
CA PHE A 41 -7.94 -7.27 5.09
C PHE A 41 -8.93 -7.11 3.93
N LEU A 42 -8.42 -6.80 2.74
CA LEU A 42 -9.24 -6.57 1.55
C LEU A 42 -9.14 -7.70 0.52
N GLY A 43 -8.00 -8.39 0.42
CA GLY A 43 -7.82 -9.46 -0.55
C GLY A 43 -6.38 -9.88 -0.70
N ARG A 44 -6.10 -10.77 -1.66
CA ARG A 44 -4.75 -11.27 -1.92
C ARG A 44 -4.35 -11.03 -3.36
N VAL A 45 -3.09 -10.70 -3.60
CA VAL A 45 -2.49 -10.59 -4.92
C VAL A 45 -1.38 -11.61 -5.08
N LEU A 46 -1.32 -12.28 -6.23
CA LEU A 46 -0.22 -13.15 -6.59
C LEU A 46 0.54 -12.51 -7.75
N TYR A 47 1.84 -12.33 -7.58
CA TYR A 47 2.70 -11.74 -8.60
C TYR A 47 4.10 -12.34 -8.57
N ALA A 48 4.82 -12.16 -9.66
CA ALA A 48 6.25 -12.42 -9.74
C ALA A 48 6.91 -11.30 -10.54
N ALA A 49 8.01 -10.75 -10.03
CA ALA A 49 8.74 -9.67 -10.67
C ALA A 49 10.24 -9.79 -10.38
N PRO A 50 11.12 -9.56 -11.36
CA PRO A 50 12.55 -9.43 -11.10
C PRO A 50 12.82 -8.15 -10.29
N ASN A 51 13.88 -8.16 -9.47
CA ASN A 51 14.32 -6.92 -8.82
C ASN A 51 14.75 -5.89 -9.86
N GLU A 52 14.32 -4.65 -9.67
CA GLU A 52 14.71 -3.52 -10.51
C GLU A 52 15.62 -2.55 -9.73
N PRO A 53 16.79 -2.17 -10.28
CA PRO A 53 17.39 -2.63 -11.53
C PRO A 53 17.89 -4.08 -11.44
N CYS A 54 17.78 -4.84 -12.54
CA CYS A 54 18.32 -6.19 -12.63
C CYS A 54 19.85 -6.17 -12.42
N THR A 55 20.30 -6.53 -11.22
CA THR A 55 21.72 -6.70 -10.93
C THR A 55 22.20 -8.07 -11.43
N GLN A 56 23.51 -8.35 -11.37
CA GLN A 56 24.04 -9.67 -11.72
C GLN A 56 23.48 -10.79 -10.84
N THR A 57 22.96 -10.46 -9.66
CA THR A 57 22.21 -11.40 -8.82
C THR A 57 20.74 -11.42 -9.26
N ALA A 58 20.26 -12.60 -9.64
CA ALA A 58 18.87 -12.85 -10.03
C ALA A 58 17.93 -12.87 -8.81
N LEU A 59 17.82 -11.74 -8.11
CA LEU A 59 16.79 -11.55 -7.10
C LEU A 59 15.46 -11.24 -7.79
N ALA A 60 14.40 -11.86 -7.28
CA ALA A 60 13.05 -11.67 -7.77
C ALA A 60 12.07 -11.84 -6.60
N GLU A 61 10.98 -11.10 -6.66
CA GLU A 61 9.80 -11.30 -5.82
C GLU A 61 8.91 -12.37 -6.48
N HIS A 62 8.37 -13.27 -5.67
CA HIS A 62 7.35 -14.24 -6.07
C HIS A 62 6.44 -14.51 -4.87
N GLU A 63 5.40 -13.69 -4.72
CA GLU A 63 4.70 -13.53 -3.46
C GLU A 63 3.18 -13.60 -3.62
N LEU A 64 2.55 -14.22 -2.62
CA LEU A 64 1.11 -14.10 -2.36
C LEU A 64 0.92 -13.05 -1.26
N ASP A 65 0.70 -11.81 -1.68
CA ASP A 65 0.60 -10.68 -0.78
C ASP A 65 -0.82 -10.40 -0.32
N TYR A 66 -0.94 -9.99 0.93
CA TYR A 66 -2.20 -9.58 1.54
C TYR A 66 -2.36 -8.06 1.40
N ILE A 67 -3.45 -7.62 0.78
CA ILE A 67 -3.82 -6.21 0.77
C ILE A 67 -4.44 -5.88 2.12
N LEU A 68 -3.70 -5.12 2.93
CA LEU A 68 -4.15 -4.53 4.18
C LEU A 68 -4.32 -3.03 4.02
N VAL A 69 -5.34 -2.47 4.67
CA VAL A 69 -5.57 -1.04 4.76
C VAL A 69 -5.81 -0.64 6.21
N SER A 70 -5.27 0.50 6.62
CA SER A 70 -5.53 1.11 7.92
C SER A 70 -5.74 2.60 7.73
N VAL A 71 -6.83 3.13 8.29
CA VAL A 71 -7.12 4.56 8.30
C VAL A 71 -6.85 5.10 9.69
N LEU A 72 -5.95 6.08 9.77
CA LEU A 72 -5.58 6.72 11.03
C LEU A 72 -6.78 7.44 11.63
N ASP A 73 -6.93 7.34 12.94
CA ASP A 73 -7.99 8.04 13.66
C ASP A 73 -7.71 9.55 13.67
N PRO A 74 -8.56 10.38 13.05
CA PRO A 74 -8.34 11.82 12.97
C PRO A 74 -8.37 12.50 14.35
N VAL A 75 -8.99 11.90 15.36
CA VAL A 75 -8.98 12.40 16.74
C VAL A 75 -7.66 12.08 17.41
N ALA A 76 -7.13 10.87 17.23
CA ALA A 76 -5.88 10.44 17.85
C ALA A 76 -4.64 11.09 17.22
N THR A 77 -4.71 11.46 15.94
CA THR A 77 -3.63 12.13 15.21
C THR A 77 -3.79 13.65 15.14
N ARG A 78 -4.85 14.20 15.76
CA ARG A 78 -5.10 15.64 15.76
C ARG A 78 -3.92 16.39 16.38
N ASN A 79 -3.34 17.32 15.61
CA ASN A 79 -2.18 18.14 16.00
C ASN A 79 -0.90 17.33 16.34
N LEU A 80 -0.84 16.05 15.96
CA LEU A 80 0.38 15.26 16.07
C LEU A 80 1.26 15.57 14.85
N PRO A 81 2.48 16.11 15.03
CA PRO A 81 3.37 16.31 13.90
C PRO A 81 3.81 14.94 13.34
N ASP A 82 4.06 14.87 12.03
CA ASP A 82 4.50 13.63 11.39
C ASP A 82 5.77 13.06 12.02
N THR A 83 6.66 13.90 12.56
CA THR A 83 7.88 13.48 13.28
C THR A 83 7.62 12.73 14.59
N ASP A 84 6.45 12.91 15.19
CA ASP A 84 6.03 12.19 16.39
C ASP A 84 5.23 10.93 16.05
N LEU A 85 4.51 10.94 14.92
CA LEU A 85 3.80 9.79 14.38
C LEU A 85 4.76 8.75 13.80
N MET A 86 5.73 9.21 13.02
CA MET A 86 6.69 8.41 12.26
C MET A 86 8.12 8.74 12.67
N LYS A 87 8.85 7.71 13.09
CA LYS A 87 10.29 7.76 13.39
C LYS A 87 10.98 6.75 12.50
N LEU A 88 11.27 7.19 11.28
CA LEU A 88 11.78 6.32 10.22
C LEU A 88 13.09 5.64 10.65
N ASN A 89 13.20 4.35 10.33
CA ASN A 89 14.46 3.63 10.42
C ASN A 89 15.25 3.89 9.12
N PRO A 90 16.38 4.61 9.16
CA PRO A 90 17.14 4.96 7.96
C PRO A 90 17.77 3.75 7.26
N ASP A 91 17.87 2.60 7.93
CA ASP A 91 18.34 1.35 7.32
C ASP A 91 17.27 0.70 6.41
N GLU A 92 16.00 1.09 6.57
CA GLU A 92 14.85 0.49 5.86
C GLU A 92 14.13 1.51 4.95
N VAL A 93 14.00 2.76 5.38
CA VAL A 93 13.20 3.79 4.69
C VAL A 93 14.00 5.08 4.52
N SER A 94 14.17 5.52 3.27
CA SER A 94 14.92 6.72 2.93
C SER A 94 14.11 8.01 3.09
N ASP A 95 12.83 8.00 2.74
CA ASP A 95 11.93 9.15 2.79
C ASP A 95 10.46 8.69 2.84
N VAL A 96 9.56 9.57 3.30
CA VAL A 96 8.12 9.31 3.36
C VAL A 96 7.33 10.52 2.87
N ARG A 97 6.20 10.26 2.20
CA ARG A 97 5.30 11.30 1.74
C ARG A 97 3.84 10.84 1.81
N TRP A 98 2.97 11.72 2.29
CA TRP A 98 1.53 11.58 2.13
C TRP A 98 1.13 11.94 0.68
N MET A 99 0.41 11.05 0.00
CA MET A 99 0.01 11.22 -1.40
C MET A 99 -1.49 11.12 -1.56
N ALA A 100 -2.06 11.97 -2.42
CA ALA A 100 -3.42 11.85 -2.91
C ALA A 100 -3.47 10.87 -4.09
N PHE A 101 -4.65 10.29 -4.35
CA PHE A 101 -4.82 9.40 -5.50
C PHE A 101 -4.49 10.10 -6.84
N SER A 102 -4.73 11.42 -6.93
CA SER A 102 -4.40 12.24 -8.10
C SER A 102 -2.91 12.24 -8.43
N ASP A 103 -2.04 12.09 -7.43
CA ASP A 103 -0.59 12.11 -7.60
C ASP A 103 -0.12 10.89 -8.40
N PHE A 104 -0.89 9.79 -8.36
CA PHE A 104 -0.62 8.58 -9.15
C PHE A 104 -1.02 8.69 -10.61
N ASN A 105 -1.78 9.70 -11.02
CA ASN A 105 -2.11 9.87 -12.44
C ASN A 105 -0.88 10.21 -13.27
N TYR A 106 0.05 11.01 -12.72
CA TYR A 106 1.32 11.32 -13.38
C TYR A 106 2.22 10.08 -13.51
N MET A 107 2.09 9.12 -12.59
CA MET A 107 2.85 7.86 -12.61
C MET A 107 2.31 6.81 -13.60
N LYS A 108 1.11 6.99 -14.15
CA LYS A 108 0.55 6.07 -15.16
C LYS A 108 1.23 6.23 -16.52
N CYS A 109 1.71 7.43 -16.84
CA CYS A 109 2.28 7.77 -18.14
C CYS A 109 3.67 7.15 -18.33
N SER A 110 3.92 6.63 -19.54
CA SER A 110 5.24 6.14 -19.91
C SER A 110 6.19 7.34 -20.09
N PRO A 111 7.49 7.23 -19.79
CA PRO A 111 8.46 8.31 -20.04
C PRO A 111 8.50 8.83 -21.49
N ARG A 112 7.83 8.16 -22.44
CA ARG A 112 7.72 8.60 -23.84
C ARG A 112 6.69 9.70 -24.09
N ASP A 113 5.77 9.95 -23.15
CA ASP A 113 4.68 10.93 -23.34
C ASP A 113 5.09 12.37 -22.94
N HIS A 114 6.26 12.54 -22.31
CA HIS A 114 6.70 13.81 -21.70
C HIS A 114 7.64 14.69 -22.55
N MET A 115 7.72 14.49 -23.87
CA MET A 115 8.53 15.36 -24.73
C MET A 115 7.95 16.78 -24.92
N ASN A 116 6.74 17.10 -24.42
CA ASN A 116 6.05 18.36 -24.79
C ASN A 116 5.40 19.18 -23.66
N THR A 117 5.64 18.93 -22.37
CA THR A 117 5.10 19.79 -21.31
C THR A 117 6.20 20.44 -20.47
N ALA A 118 6.12 21.76 -20.40
CA ALA A 118 7.11 22.64 -19.79
C ALA A 118 7.33 22.34 -18.30
N LYS A 119 8.61 22.26 -17.94
CA LYS A 119 9.21 22.64 -16.64
C LYS A 119 8.21 22.98 -15.54
N THR A 120 7.78 21.96 -14.80
CA THR A 120 7.33 22.14 -13.42
C THR A 120 8.35 21.48 -12.52
N SER A 121 8.87 22.25 -11.56
CA SER A 121 10.09 21.96 -10.81
C SER A 121 9.92 20.98 -9.65
N ASP A 122 8.86 20.17 -9.64
CA ASP A 122 8.64 19.13 -8.64
C ASP A 122 8.86 17.77 -9.27
N SER A 123 10.01 17.17 -8.95
CA SER A 123 10.48 15.82 -9.33
C SER A 123 9.41 14.93 -9.97
N ASP A 124 9.41 14.83 -11.30
CA ASP A 124 8.56 13.91 -12.05
C ASP A 124 8.83 12.48 -11.59
N PHE A 125 7.93 11.92 -10.78
CA PHE A 125 7.96 10.50 -10.44
C PHE A 125 7.65 9.71 -11.70
N CYS A 126 8.69 9.14 -12.31
CA CYS A 126 8.54 8.21 -13.41
C CYS A 126 7.90 6.91 -12.90
N ARG A 127 7.15 6.21 -13.75
CA ARG A 127 6.65 4.85 -13.49
C ARG A 127 7.76 3.90 -13.02
N SER A 128 9.00 4.13 -13.43
CA SER A 128 10.18 3.36 -12.98
C SER A 128 10.57 3.59 -11.52
N SER A 129 10.04 4.61 -10.86
CA SER A 129 10.33 4.94 -9.46
C SER A 129 9.45 4.20 -8.45
N ILE A 130 8.41 3.49 -8.92
CA ILE A 130 7.55 2.65 -8.08
C ILE A 130 7.85 1.17 -8.31
N THR A 131 7.66 0.36 -7.27
CA THR A 131 7.90 -1.08 -7.31
C THR A 131 6.95 -1.80 -8.28
N PRO A 132 7.35 -2.95 -8.85
CA PRO A 132 6.53 -3.72 -9.77
C PRO A 132 5.13 -4.06 -9.23
N TRP A 133 5.02 -4.45 -7.94
CA TRP A 133 3.73 -4.75 -7.33
C TRP A 133 2.79 -3.53 -7.29
N LEU A 134 3.32 -2.33 -7.01
CA LEU A 134 2.52 -1.10 -6.97
C LEU A 134 2.04 -0.69 -8.37
N ARG A 135 2.89 -0.88 -9.41
CA ARG A 135 2.47 -0.75 -10.81
C ARG A 135 1.30 -1.68 -11.12
N GLY A 136 1.37 -2.93 -10.66
CA GLY A 136 0.32 -3.91 -10.86
C GLY A 136 -1.00 -3.53 -10.19
N LEU A 137 -0.96 -3.01 -8.96
CA LEU A 137 -2.16 -2.49 -8.29
C LEU A 137 -2.78 -1.30 -9.05
N LEU A 138 -1.94 -0.41 -9.58
CA LEU A 138 -2.37 0.75 -10.35
C LEU A 138 -3.00 0.33 -11.69
N ALA A 139 -2.37 -0.59 -12.42
CA ALA A 139 -2.82 -1.11 -13.71
C ALA A 139 -4.18 -1.83 -13.60
N ARG A 140 -4.40 -2.57 -12.51
CA ARG A 140 -5.64 -3.29 -12.24
C ARG A 140 -6.73 -2.43 -11.57
N GLY A 141 -6.48 -1.14 -11.34
CA GLY A 141 -7.42 -0.25 -10.64
C GLY A 141 -7.64 -0.59 -9.15
N LEU A 142 -6.82 -1.47 -8.59
CA LEU A 142 -6.91 -1.89 -7.18
C LEU A 142 -6.52 -0.76 -6.24
N LEU A 143 -5.56 0.08 -6.64
CA LEU A 143 -5.20 1.26 -5.87
C LEU A 143 -6.37 2.23 -5.79
N GLN A 144 -7.06 2.51 -6.90
CA GLN A 144 -8.25 3.35 -6.91
C GLN A 144 -9.33 2.80 -5.96
N LYS A 145 -9.58 1.49 -6.05
CA LYS A 145 -10.55 0.81 -5.20
C LYS A 145 -10.17 0.88 -3.71
N LEU A 146 -8.88 0.84 -3.39
CA LEU A 146 -8.38 0.99 -2.02
C LEU A 146 -8.64 2.41 -1.49
N PHE A 147 -8.39 3.43 -2.31
CA PHE A 147 -8.70 4.82 -1.96
C PHE A 147 -10.22 5.03 -1.77
N SER A 148 -11.05 4.51 -2.67
CA SER A 148 -12.52 4.55 -2.52
C SER A 148 -12.98 3.89 -1.22
N TRP A 149 -12.41 2.72 -0.89
CA TRP A 149 -12.70 2.04 0.37
C TRP A 149 -12.30 2.89 1.58
N ALA A 150 -11.11 3.50 1.57
CA ALA A 150 -10.62 4.33 2.66
C ALA A 150 -11.49 5.58 2.85
N GLU A 151 -11.84 6.27 1.77
CA GLU A 151 -12.74 7.44 1.80
C GLU A 151 -14.13 7.06 2.35
N ALA A 152 -14.70 5.95 1.90
CA ALA A 152 -15.99 5.46 2.40
C ALA A 152 -15.92 5.06 3.88
N SER A 153 -14.77 4.55 4.35
CA SER A 153 -14.56 4.15 5.75
C SER A 153 -14.48 5.32 6.73
N CYS A 154 -14.15 6.52 6.26
CA CYS A 154 -14.15 7.74 7.07
C CYS A 154 -15.57 8.22 7.43
N GLY A 155 -16.58 7.75 6.69
CA GLY A 155 -17.99 8.00 6.94
C GLY A 155 -18.57 7.10 8.03
N ASN A 156 -19.90 7.09 8.12
CA ASN A 156 -20.58 6.11 8.97
C ASN A 156 -20.50 4.73 8.29
N HIS A 157 -19.87 3.74 8.93
CA HIS A 157 -19.81 2.36 8.42
C HIS A 157 -21.18 1.69 8.19
N LEU A 158 -22.27 2.32 8.65
CA LEU A 158 -23.65 1.91 8.40
C LEU A 158 -24.23 2.50 7.11
N GLN A 159 -23.50 3.38 6.42
CA GLN A 159 -23.91 3.92 5.13
C GLN A 159 -23.79 2.82 4.06
N GLU A 160 -24.80 2.77 3.20
CA GLU A 160 -24.85 1.86 2.06
C GLU A 160 -23.62 2.00 1.14
N SER A 161 -23.05 3.20 1.05
CA SER A 161 -21.82 3.47 0.29
C SER A 161 -20.63 2.66 0.81
N PHE A 162 -20.38 2.64 2.12
CA PHE A 162 -19.28 1.85 2.70
C PHE A 162 -19.55 0.35 2.54
N LEU A 163 -20.77 -0.11 2.79
CA LEU A 163 -21.11 -1.52 2.63
C LEU A 163 -20.92 -2.00 1.19
N ALA A 164 -21.31 -1.19 0.21
CA ALA A 164 -21.10 -1.50 -1.21
C ALA A 164 -19.61 -1.58 -1.56
N GLU A 165 -18.81 -0.61 -1.12
CA GLU A 165 -17.36 -0.62 -1.34
C GLU A 165 -16.69 -1.80 -0.63
N ASP A 166 -17.06 -2.11 0.61
CA ASP A 166 -16.51 -3.20 1.39
C ASP A 166 -16.86 -4.58 0.82
N GLN A 167 -18.09 -4.76 0.34
CA GLN A 167 -18.56 -5.97 -0.33
C GLN A 167 -17.99 -6.14 -1.73
N SER A 168 -17.56 -5.06 -2.38
CA SER A 168 -16.91 -5.14 -3.68
C SER A 168 -15.59 -5.92 -3.63
N TRP A 169 -14.97 -6.05 -2.46
CA TRP A 169 -13.73 -6.80 -2.23
C TRP A 169 -14.00 -8.28 -1.95
N ASP A 170 -13.74 -9.13 -2.96
CA ASP A 170 -13.74 -10.58 -2.80
C ASP A 170 -12.44 -11.04 -2.09
N ARG A 171 -12.55 -11.22 -0.78
CA ARG A 171 -11.46 -11.68 0.11
C ARG A 171 -11.08 -13.15 -0.11
N THR A 172 -11.93 -13.93 -0.78
CA THR A 172 -11.69 -15.35 -1.06
C THR A 172 -10.85 -15.55 -2.31
N LYS A 173 -10.97 -14.63 -3.29
CA LYS A 173 -10.25 -14.68 -4.55
C LYS A 173 -8.80 -14.19 -4.41
N ILE A 174 -7.92 -14.82 -5.19
CA ILE A 174 -6.55 -14.37 -5.42
C ILE A 174 -6.54 -13.60 -6.74
N ILE A 175 -6.06 -12.36 -6.70
CA ILE A 175 -5.93 -11.51 -7.88
C ILE A 175 -4.54 -11.72 -8.48
N HIS A 176 -4.49 -12.23 -9.71
CA HIS A 176 -3.22 -12.48 -10.39
C HIS A 176 -2.76 -11.21 -11.12
N LEU A 177 -1.63 -10.65 -10.70
CA LEU A 177 -0.93 -9.61 -11.44
C LEU A 177 -0.07 -10.28 -12.51
N SER A 178 -0.35 -9.97 -13.77
CA SER A 178 0.41 -10.49 -14.90
C SER A 178 1.77 -9.80 -15.00
N SER A 179 2.69 -10.40 -15.76
CA SER A 179 3.96 -9.76 -16.09
C SER A 179 3.80 -8.43 -16.82
N GLU A 180 2.64 -8.16 -17.45
CA GLU A 180 2.36 -6.88 -18.11
C GLU A 180 1.89 -5.82 -17.10
N ASP A 181 1.17 -6.22 -16.06
CA ASP A 181 0.69 -5.32 -15.01
C ASP A 181 1.87 -4.74 -14.20
N VAL A 182 2.89 -5.56 -13.95
CA VAL A 182 4.04 -5.22 -13.08
C VAL A 182 5.19 -4.52 -13.81
N LYS A 183 5.14 -4.40 -15.14
CA LYS A 183 6.13 -3.67 -15.94
C LYS A 183 5.91 -2.17 -15.88
#